data_AF-A0A7V1V500-F1
#
_entry.id   AF-A0A7V1V500-F1
#
_cell.length_a   1.000
_cell.length_b   1.000
_cell.length_c   1.000
_cell.angle_alpha   90.00
_cell.angle_beta   90.00
_cell.angle_gamma   90.00
#
_symmetry.space_group_name_H-M   'P 1'
#
loop_
_entity.id
_entity.type
_entity.pdbx_description
1 polymer ?
#
loop_
_entity_poly.entity_id
_entity_poly.type
_entity_poly.pdbx_seq_one_letter_code
_entity_poly.pdbx_strand_id
1 'polypeptide(L)'
;MNFGTVGSVVGVLLGAWVCLDMAGSGATSAAPPAGATPTPVKGASFAPQRFALPEHGTLVLNVPTSWHAAFRTPPGAYPPIIGVTPAGGEKFELIVSVSWSKKAQTEAPRPEEVRVLIERTGQAGLAQAIEKTVKVKEFGSNGKKGYYITLTHKAPKPDQYRHMTQGAIGEGNFLLGFTLLMNNPKAVDQQSILAMLSNAKQERK
;
A
#
# COMPACT_ATOMS: atom_id res chain seq x y z
N MET A 1 24.27 18.94 1.91
CA MET A 1 22.86 18.57 1.63
C MET A 1 22.20 18.11 2.93
N ASN A 2 21.03 18.65 3.29
CA ASN A 2 20.42 18.47 4.60
C ASN A 2 19.27 17.43 4.54
N PHE A 3 19.39 16.32 5.28
CA PHE A 3 18.61 15.07 5.14
C PHE A 3 17.27 15.01 5.92
N GLY A 4 16.76 16.12 6.43
CA GLY A 4 15.69 16.11 7.45
C GLY A 4 14.27 15.70 7.00
N THR A 5 13.94 15.72 5.70
CA THR A 5 12.54 15.50 5.25
C THR A 5 12.29 14.07 4.75
N VAL A 6 13.33 13.37 4.28
CA VAL A 6 13.22 11.99 3.77
C VAL A 6 13.00 10.99 4.91
N GLY A 7 13.46 11.30 6.13
CA GLY A 7 13.34 10.43 7.30
C GLY A 7 11.91 10.10 7.73
N SER A 8 10.96 11.02 7.51
CA SER A 8 9.57 10.82 7.96
C SER A 8 8.75 9.89 7.05
N VAL A 9 9.03 9.89 5.74
CA VAL A 9 8.36 9.01 4.76
C VAL A 9 9.03 7.64 4.72
N VAL A 10 10.37 7.61 4.81
CA VAL A 10 11.15 6.38 4.98
C VAL A 10 10.75 5.69 6.27
N GLY A 11 10.51 6.40 7.38
CA GLY A 11 10.04 5.79 8.64
C GLY A 11 8.66 5.14 8.55
N VAL A 12 7.77 5.62 7.68
CA VAL A 12 6.42 5.05 7.49
C VAL A 12 6.46 3.83 6.57
N LEU A 13 7.24 3.88 5.50
CA LEU A 13 7.43 2.72 4.62
C LEU A 13 8.33 1.64 5.26
N LEU A 14 9.39 2.01 6.00
CA LEU A 14 10.18 1.08 6.80
C LEU A 14 9.41 0.58 8.03
N GLY A 15 8.53 1.39 8.61
CA GLY A 15 7.66 0.99 9.73
C GLY A 15 6.70 -0.14 9.39
N ALA A 16 6.43 -0.40 8.11
CA ALA A 16 5.67 -1.57 7.66
C ALA A 16 6.36 -2.90 8.04
N TRP A 17 7.70 -2.93 8.16
CA TRP A 17 8.42 -4.09 8.69
C TRP A 17 8.21 -4.29 10.20
N VAL A 18 7.99 -3.20 10.95
CA VAL A 18 7.63 -3.28 12.39
C VAL A 18 6.17 -3.74 12.56
N CYS A 19 5.27 -3.36 11.66
CA CYS A 19 3.89 -3.86 11.66
C CYS A 19 3.78 -5.36 11.33
N LEU A 20 4.79 -5.96 10.70
CA LEU A 20 4.82 -7.41 10.46
C LEU A 20 4.92 -8.24 11.76
N ASP A 21 5.37 -7.65 12.87
CA ASP A 21 5.32 -8.28 14.21
C ASP A 21 4.01 -7.97 14.98
N MET A 22 3.19 -7.01 14.52
CA MET A 22 1.94 -6.62 15.19
C MET A 22 0.66 -7.20 14.57
N ALA A 23 0.74 -7.83 13.40
CA ALA A 23 -0.42 -8.47 12.75
C ALA A 23 -0.76 -9.87 13.31
N GLY A 24 -0.35 -10.18 14.54
CA GLY A 24 -0.64 -11.44 15.21
C GLY A 24 -1.64 -11.25 16.35
N SER A 25 -2.93 -11.07 16.05
CA SER A 25 -3.96 -11.37 17.05
C SER A 25 -5.33 -11.62 16.42
N GLY A 26 -5.69 -12.90 16.36
CA GLY A 26 -7.07 -13.36 16.26
C GLY A 26 -7.55 -13.81 14.88
N ALA A 27 -7.31 -15.08 14.52
CA ALA A 27 -8.33 -15.90 13.86
C ALA A 27 -7.88 -17.37 13.78
N THR A 28 -8.48 -18.21 14.61
CA THR A 28 -8.55 -19.66 14.38
C THR A 28 -9.12 -19.90 12.98
N SER A 29 -8.28 -20.34 12.04
CA SER A 29 -8.72 -20.68 10.69
C SER A 29 -9.30 -22.09 10.72
N ALA A 30 -10.63 -22.20 10.76
CA ALA A 30 -11.30 -23.40 10.30
C ALA A 30 -11.15 -23.47 8.77
N ALA A 31 -10.55 -24.56 8.29
CA ALA A 31 -10.41 -24.81 6.86
C ALA A 31 -11.79 -24.85 6.17
N PRO A 32 -11.99 -24.16 5.04
CA PRO A 32 -13.21 -24.34 4.25
C PRO A 32 -13.20 -25.72 3.57
N PRO A 33 -14.38 -26.37 3.40
CA PRO A 33 -14.47 -27.62 2.67
C PRO A 33 -14.04 -27.43 1.21
N ALA A 34 -13.26 -28.40 0.72
CA ALA A 34 -12.80 -28.48 -0.65
C ALA A 34 -14.00 -28.53 -1.62
N GLY A 35 -14.19 -27.47 -2.41
CA GLY A 35 -15.27 -27.46 -3.42
C GLY A 35 -15.53 -26.13 -4.14
N ALA A 36 -15.00 -24.99 -3.69
CA ALA A 36 -15.19 -23.73 -4.40
C ALA A 36 -14.02 -23.45 -5.36
N THR A 37 -14.27 -23.58 -6.66
CA THR A 37 -13.40 -23.03 -7.71
C THR A 37 -13.38 -21.50 -7.60
N PRO A 38 -12.22 -20.85 -7.39
CA PRO A 38 -12.16 -19.39 -7.44
C PRO A 38 -12.40 -18.95 -8.88
N THR A 39 -13.55 -18.32 -9.12
CA THR A 39 -13.88 -17.71 -10.40
C THR A 39 -12.94 -16.51 -10.63
N PRO A 40 -12.38 -16.31 -11.84
CA PRO A 40 -11.65 -15.09 -12.15
C PRO A 40 -12.65 -13.94 -12.21
N VAL A 41 -12.53 -12.93 -11.32
CA VAL A 41 -13.41 -11.75 -11.37
C VAL A 41 -12.89 -10.77 -12.43
N LYS A 42 -13.19 -11.07 -13.70
CA LYS A 42 -13.08 -10.13 -14.80
C LYS A 42 -14.32 -9.22 -14.77
N GLY A 43 -14.15 -7.96 -14.40
CA GLY A 43 -15.25 -7.00 -14.23
C GLY A 43 -15.41 -6.49 -12.79
N ALA A 44 -14.31 -6.16 -12.11
CA ALA A 44 -14.39 -5.50 -10.82
C ALA A 44 -15.12 -4.16 -10.98
N SER A 45 -16.28 -4.02 -10.32
CA SER A 45 -16.99 -2.75 -10.22
C SER A 45 -16.29 -1.90 -9.17
N PHE A 46 -15.94 -0.66 -9.53
CA PHE A 46 -15.29 0.31 -8.65
C PHE A 46 -16.28 1.39 -8.24
N ALA A 47 -16.20 1.84 -6.99
CA ALA A 47 -16.96 2.97 -6.48
C ALA A 47 -16.03 4.03 -5.88
N PRO A 48 -16.30 5.33 -6.10
CA PRO A 48 -15.51 6.39 -5.50
C PRO A 48 -15.75 6.44 -4.00
N GLN A 49 -14.66 6.39 -3.24
CA GLN A 49 -14.63 6.64 -1.80
C GLN A 49 -13.82 7.88 -1.50
N ARG A 50 -14.34 8.73 -0.60
CA ARG A 50 -13.78 10.04 -0.27
C ARG A 50 -13.23 10.05 1.14
N PHE A 51 -12.00 10.51 1.27
CA PHE A 51 -11.28 10.61 2.54
C PHE A 51 -10.87 12.07 2.75
N ALA A 52 -11.54 12.73 3.68
CA ALA A 52 -11.23 14.12 4.03
C ALA A 52 -9.90 14.17 4.79
N LEU A 53 -8.98 14.98 4.29
CA LEU A 53 -7.68 15.23 4.89
C LEU A 53 -7.67 16.69 5.36
N PRO A 54 -7.71 16.94 6.69
CA PRO A 54 -7.72 18.29 7.23
C PRO A 54 -6.61 19.14 6.60
N GLU A 55 -6.96 20.36 6.20
CA GLU A 55 -6.04 21.34 5.56
C GLU A 55 -5.48 20.95 4.18
N HIS A 56 -5.74 19.75 3.67
CA HIS A 56 -5.14 19.25 2.42
C HIS A 56 -6.15 18.80 1.36
N GLY A 57 -7.46 18.91 1.63
CA GLY A 57 -8.51 18.57 0.68
C GLY A 57 -9.03 17.15 0.86
N THR A 58 -9.51 16.54 -0.22
CA THR A 58 -10.12 15.21 -0.17
C THR A 58 -9.36 14.28 -1.11
N LEU A 59 -8.92 13.13 -0.59
CA LEU A 59 -8.43 12.03 -1.42
C LEU A 59 -9.62 11.20 -1.89
N VAL A 60 -9.74 11.00 -3.20
CA VAL A 60 -10.72 10.13 -3.83
C VAL A 60 -10.03 8.90 -4.36
N LEU A 61 -10.45 7.72 -3.87
CA LEU A 61 -10.00 6.42 -4.37
C LEU A 61 -11.18 5.69 -5.00
N ASN A 62 -10.98 5.13 -6.20
CA ASN A 62 -11.93 4.20 -6.79
C ASN A 62 -11.65 2.81 -6.22
N VAL A 63 -12.37 2.43 -5.17
CA VAL A 63 -12.17 1.16 -4.47
C VAL A 63 -13.10 0.11 -5.09
N PRO A 64 -12.63 -1.12 -5.38
CA PRO A 64 -13.50 -2.23 -5.73
C PRO A 64 -14.64 -2.39 -4.71
N THR A 65 -15.86 -2.51 -5.23
CA THR A 65 -17.08 -2.68 -4.42
C THR A 65 -17.08 -3.95 -3.56
N SER A 66 -16.23 -4.93 -3.91
CA SER A 66 -16.01 -6.14 -3.12
C SER A 66 -15.00 -5.95 -1.98
N TRP A 67 -14.47 -4.74 -1.76
CA TRP A 67 -13.53 -4.42 -0.69
C TRP A 67 -14.11 -3.38 0.26
N HIS A 68 -13.68 -3.43 1.51
CA HIS A 68 -13.97 -2.42 2.52
C HIS A 68 -12.74 -1.55 2.72
N ALA A 69 -12.94 -0.24 2.83
CA ALA A 69 -11.88 0.68 3.24
C ALA A 69 -12.27 1.39 4.54
N ALA A 70 -11.31 1.52 5.44
CA ALA A 70 -11.45 2.21 6.70
C ALA A 70 -10.35 3.27 6.84
N PHE A 71 -10.74 4.50 7.13
CA PHE A 71 -9.83 5.61 7.35
C PHE A 71 -9.55 5.78 8.84
N ARG A 72 -8.27 5.90 9.19
CA ARG A 72 -7.83 6.16 10.57
C ARG A 72 -6.66 7.14 10.57
N THR A 73 -6.61 7.96 11.61
CA THR A 73 -5.46 8.81 11.91
C THR A 73 -4.79 8.26 13.16
N PRO A 74 -3.63 7.60 13.04
CA PRO A 74 -2.91 7.11 14.21
C PRO A 74 -2.55 8.29 15.15
N PRO A 75 -2.50 8.07 16.47
CA PRO A 75 -2.11 9.11 17.40
C PRO A 75 -0.67 9.57 17.15
N GLY A 76 -0.39 10.86 17.38
CA GLY A 76 0.93 11.46 17.15
C GLY A 76 1.09 12.05 15.75
N ALA A 77 2.33 12.21 15.30
CA ALA A 77 2.67 12.85 14.02
C ALA A 77 2.75 11.86 12.83
N TYR A 78 1.99 10.77 12.88
CA TYR A 78 1.95 9.77 11.80
C TYR A 78 0.99 10.18 10.69
N PRO A 79 1.25 9.78 9.44
CA PRO A 79 0.34 10.04 8.34
C PRO A 79 -1.00 9.31 8.53
N PRO A 80 -2.11 9.88 8.04
CA PRO A 80 -3.37 9.17 7.91
C PRO A 80 -3.22 7.86 7.13
N ILE A 81 -3.99 6.85 7.53
CA ILE A 81 -3.96 5.50 6.97
C ILE A 81 -5.36 5.11 6.48
N ILE A 82 -5.43 4.56 5.27
CA ILE A 82 -6.59 3.87 4.75
C ILE A 82 -6.26 2.37 4.73
N GLY A 83 -6.91 1.60 5.60
CA GLY A 83 -6.85 0.13 5.57
C GLY A 83 -7.90 -0.41 4.62
N VAL A 84 -7.53 -1.32 3.73
CA VAL A 84 -8.41 -1.96 2.76
C VAL A 84 -8.33 -3.47 2.91
N THR A 85 -9.49 -4.11 3.04
CA THR A 85 -9.63 -5.55 3.23
C THR A 85 -10.71 -6.10 2.29
N PRO A 86 -10.67 -7.39 1.92
CA PRO A 86 -11.75 -8.00 1.16
C PRO A 86 -13.04 -8.02 1.98
N ALA A 87 -14.20 -7.90 1.32
CA ALA A 87 -15.51 -8.15 1.94
C ALA A 87 -15.75 -9.64 2.22
N GLY A 88 -15.05 -10.52 1.50
CA GLY A 88 -15.06 -11.97 1.69
C GLY A 88 -14.02 -12.67 0.82
N GLY A 89 -13.81 -13.97 1.05
CA GLY A 89 -12.81 -14.76 0.33
C GLY A 89 -11.43 -14.75 0.98
N GLU A 90 -10.39 -14.86 0.16
CA GLU A 90 -9.02 -15.01 0.63
C GLU A 90 -8.47 -13.71 1.22
N LYS A 91 -7.80 -13.81 2.37
CA LYS A 91 -7.39 -12.65 3.16
C LYS A 91 -6.19 -11.95 2.54
N PHE A 92 -6.32 -10.64 2.34
CA PHE A 92 -5.22 -9.71 2.15
C PHE A 92 -5.43 -8.49 3.05
N GLU A 93 -4.34 -7.79 3.34
CA GLU A 93 -4.38 -6.48 3.98
C GLU A 93 -3.65 -5.48 3.09
N LEU A 94 -4.34 -4.42 2.69
CA LEU A 94 -3.75 -3.29 1.98
C LEU A 94 -3.79 -2.07 2.89
N ILE A 95 -2.62 -1.50 3.15
CA ILE A 95 -2.44 -0.31 3.96
C ILE A 95 -1.99 0.80 3.03
N VAL A 96 -2.76 1.89 2.94
CA VAL A 96 -2.38 3.08 2.18
C VAL A 96 -2.13 4.23 3.16
N SER A 97 -0.88 4.68 3.23
CA SER A 97 -0.48 5.86 4.00
C SER A 97 -0.51 7.10 3.11
N VAL A 98 -1.14 8.17 3.57
CA VAL A 98 -1.21 9.45 2.86
C VAL A 98 -0.28 10.44 3.53
N SER A 99 0.72 10.94 2.81
CA SER A 99 1.66 11.93 3.32
C SER A 99 1.79 13.12 2.36
N TRP A 100 2.28 14.23 2.85
CA TRP A 100 2.52 15.45 2.07
C TRP A 100 3.80 16.13 2.58
N SER A 101 4.45 16.90 1.71
CA SER A 101 5.67 17.61 2.08
C SER A 101 5.35 18.85 2.93
N LYS A 102 5.97 18.96 4.10
CA LYS A 102 5.93 20.21 4.88
C LYS A 102 6.61 21.38 4.16
N LYS A 103 7.59 21.10 3.29
CA LYS A 103 8.41 22.10 2.58
C LYS A 103 7.87 22.43 1.18
N ALA A 104 7.35 21.43 0.48
CA ALA A 104 6.78 21.53 -0.86
C ALA A 104 5.27 21.30 -0.77
N GLN A 105 4.57 22.17 -0.03
CA GLN A 105 3.13 22.02 0.28
C GLN A 105 2.24 21.92 -0.98
N THR A 106 2.79 22.25 -2.13
CA THR A 106 2.11 22.34 -3.42
C THR A 106 2.23 21.09 -4.29
N GLU A 107 3.24 20.25 -4.10
CA GLU A 107 3.53 19.14 -5.04
C GLU A 107 4.03 17.87 -4.34
N ALA A 108 3.58 16.73 -4.86
CA ALA A 108 4.08 15.42 -4.48
C ALA A 108 5.57 15.26 -4.90
N PRO A 109 6.33 14.35 -4.26
CA PRO A 109 7.68 14.02 -4.68
C PRO A 109 7.74 13.62 -6.16
N ARG A 110 8.85 13.96 -6.82
CA ARG A 110 9.01 13.65 -8.24
C ARG A 110 9.16 12.13 -8.44
N PRO A 111 8.77 11.57 -9.60
CA PRO A 111 8.86 10.13 -9.85
C PRO A 111 10.23 9.52 -9.54
N GLU A 112 11.32 10.19 -9.89
CA GLU A 112 12.68 9.76 -9.60
C GLU A 112 12.99 9.66 -8.09
N GLU A 113 12.43 10.56 -7.29
CA GLU A 113 12.55 10.53 -5.83
C GLU A 113 11.74 9.36 -5.25
N VAL A 114 10.54 9.12 -5.79
CA VAL A 114 9.70 7.97 -5.44
C VAL A 114 10.42 6.67 -5.77
N ARG A 115 11.08 6.57 -6.93
CA ARG A 115 11.84 5.37 -7.31
C ARG A 115 12.97 5.09 -6.33
N VAL A 116 13.77 6.10 -5.99
CA VAL A 116 14.88 5.98 -5.03
C VAL A 116 14.36 5.56 -3.65
N LEU A 117 13.22 6.12 -3.21
CA LEU A 117 12.57 5.76 -1.96
C LEU A 117 12.18 4.27 -1.92
N ILE A 118 11.54 3.78 -2.98
CA ILE A 118 11.12 2.38 -3.08
C ILE A 118 12.31 1.42 -3.19
N GLU A 119 13.35 1.81 -3.93
CA GLU A 119 14.58 1.03 -4.01
C GLU A 119 15.24 0.87 -2.64
N ARG A 120 15.42 1.97 -1.90
CA ARG A 120 16.00 1.94 -0.54
C ARG A 120 15.18 1.09 0.43
N THR A 121 13.86 1.20 0.35
CA THR A 121 12.93 0.41 1.17
C THR A 121 13.09 -1.08 0.88
N GLY A 122 13.22 -1.46 -0.40
CA GLY A 122 13.48 -2.83 -0.78
C GLY A 122 14.82 -3.36 -0.30
N GLN A 123 15.88 -2.54 -0.39
CA GLN A 123 17.22 -2.95 0.03
C GLN A 123 17.25 -3.25 1.53
N ALA A 124 16.57 -2.43 2.33
CA ALA A 124 16.40 -2.67 3.76
C ALA A 124 15.65 -3.98 4.06
N GLY A 125 14.71 -4.36 3.19
CA GLY A 125 13.92 -5.59 3.33
C GLY A 125 14.60 -6.89 2.92
N LEU A 126 15.69 -6.84 2.14
CA LEU A 126 16.34 -8.04 1.60
C LEU A 126 16.84 -9.00 2.69
N ALA A 127 17.21 -8.50 3.86
CA ALA A 127 17.70 -9.33 4.97
C ALA A 127 16.67 -10.38 5.43
N GLN A 128 15.37 -10.10 5.25
CA GLN A 128 14.25 -10.96 5.66
C GLN A 128 13.54 -11.62 4.46
N ALA A 129 14.00 -11.33 3.24
CA ALA A 129 13.39 -11.80 2.01
C ALA A 129 14.13 -13.03 1.42
N ILE A 130 13.46 -13.77 0.52
CA ILE A 130 14.06 -14.84 -0.30
C ILE A 130 14.82 -14.21 -1.47
N GLU A 131 14.36 -13.07 -1.97
CA GLU A 131 14.98 -12.31 -3.04
C GLU A 131 16.38 -11.84 -2.64
N LYS A 132 17.35 -11.97 -3.55
CA LYS A 132 18.74 -11.50 -3.33
C LYS A 132 18.98 -10.08 -3.82
N THR A 133 18.08 -9.58 -4.66
CA THR A 133 18.19 -8.27 -5.28
C THR A 133 16.80 -7.64 -5.37
N VAL A 134 16.74 -6.31 -5.24
CA VAL A 134 15.50 -5.56 -5.37
C VAL A 134 15.15 -5.38 -6.85
N LYS A 135 13.92 -5.73 -7.22
CA LYS A 135 13.37 -5.47 -8.54
C LYS A 135 12.29 -4.40 -8.45
N VAL A 136 12.66 -3.15 -8.70
CA VAL A 136 11.72 -2.03 -8.75
C VAL A 136 10.92 -2.09 -10.04
N LYS A 137 9.60 -2.04 -9.93
CA LYS A 137 8.66 -2.02 -11.06
C LYS A 137 7.93 -0.67 -11.09
N GLU A 138 7.70 -0.16 -12.29
CA GLU A 138 6.91 1.06 -12.52
C GLU A 138 5.43 0.71 -12.68
N PHE A 139 4.55 1.62 -12.23
CA PHE A 139 3.12 1.58 -12.51
C PHE A 139 2.58 3.02 -12.62
N GLY A 140 1.40 3.19 -13.19
CA GLY A 140 0.76 4.50 -13.29
C GLY A 140 -0.27 4.59 -14.40
N SER A 141 -1.03 5.68 -14.41
CA SER A 141 -1.97 6.03 -15.46
C SER A 141 -2.00 7.55 -15.63
N ASN A 142 -2.44 8.03 -16.80
CA ASN A 142 -2.66 9.46 -17.06
C ASN A 142 -1.42 10.36 -16.76
N GLY A 143 -0.23 9.89 -17.12
CA GLY A 143 1.04 10.63 -16.93
C GLY A 143 1.62 10.54 -15.52
N LYS A 144 0.93 9.92 -14.56
CA LYS A 144 1.48 9.64 -13.22
C LYS A 144 2.40 8.44 -13.26
N LYS A 145 3.44 8.46 -12.43
CA LYS A 145 4.39 7.37 -12.27
C LYS A 145 4.59 7.05 -10.80
N GLY A 146 4.35 5.81 -10.45
CA GLY A 146 4.65 5.21 -9.17
C GLY A 146 5.60 4.03 -9.33
N TYR A 147 6.15 3.59 -8.21
CA TYR A 147 7.10 2.48 -8.16
C TYR A 147 6.70 1.51 -7.06
N TYR A 148 6.96 0.22 -7.27
CA TYR A 148 6.75 -0.79 -6.25
C TYR A 148 7.78 -1.91 -6.34
N ILE A 149 7.87 -2.68 -5.26
CA ILE A 149 8.66 -3.90 -5.13
C ILE A 149 7.77 -4.98 -4.56
N THR A 150 8.14 -6.23 -4.78
CA THR A 150 7.53 -7.38 -4.11
C THR A 150 8.66 -8.18 -3.47
N LEU A 151 8.48 -8.52 -2.20
CA LEU A 151 9.40 -9.33 -1.40
C LEU A 151 8.63 -10.50 -0.78
N THR A 152 9.31 -11.63 -0.67
CA THR A 152 8.78 -12.87 -0.11
C THR A 152 9.52 -13.20 1.18
N HIS A 153 8.81 -13.28 2.30
CA HIS A 153 9.41 -13.55 3.60
C HIS A 153 10.01 -14.98 3.63
N LYS A 154 11.27 -15.10 4.05
CA LYS A 154 12.02 -16.37 3.99
C LYS A 154 11.57 -17.43 5.00
N ALA A 155 11.06 -17.01 6.15
CA ALA A 155 10.61 -17.91 7.21
C ALA A 155 9.47 -17.25 8.02
N PRO A 156 8.26 -17.08 7.43
CA PRO A 156 7.15 -16.48 8.16
C PRO A 156 6.75 -17.38 9.33
N LYS A 157 6.46 -16.79 10.49
CA LYS A 157 5.81 -17.51 11.59
C LYS A 157 4.41 -17.97 11.13
N PRO A 158 3.80 -18.97 11.79
CA PRO A 158 2.37 -19.19 11.67
C PRO A 158 1.61 -17.86 11.82
N ASP A 159 0.61 -17.64 10.98
CA ASP A 159 -0.22 -16.43 10.91
C ASP A 159 0.46 -15.14 10.40
N GLN A 160 1.73 -15.18 10.01
CA GLN A 160 2.37 -14.04 9.32
C GLN A 160 2.18 -14.10 7.81
N TYR A 161 2.12 -12.93 7.19
CA TYR A 161 2.05 -12.80 5.75
C TYR A 161 3.35 -13.23 5.06
N ARG A 162 3.23 -14.09 4.04
CA ARG A 162 4.37 -14.56 3.24
C ARG A 162 4.84 -13.56 2.20
N HIS A 163 3.92 -12.82 1.58
CA HIS A 163 4.21 -11.92 0.47
C HIS A 163 3.90 -10.48 0.88
N MET A 164 4.82 -9.58 0.55
CA MET A 164 4.65 -8.15 0.71
C MET A 164 4.92 -7.46 -0.63
N THR A 165 3.96 -6.67 -1.10
CA THR A 165 4.17 -5.71 -2.18
C THR A 165 4.11 -4.31 -1.61
N GLN A 166 5.17 -3.53 -1.79
CA GLN A 166 5.27 -2.19 -1.23
C GLN A 166 5.62 -1.19 -2.31
N GLY A 167 4.98 -0.03 -2.31
CA GLY A 167 5.20 0.97 -3.34
C GLY A 167 4.68 2.35 -2.96
N ALA A 168 4.84 3.28 -3.89
CA ALA A 168 4.32 4.62 -3.74
C ALA A 168 4.04 5.30 -5.08
N ILE A 169 3.12 6.26 -5.07
CA ILE A 169 2.77 7.11 -6.21
C ILE A 169 2.38 8.52 -5.74
N GLY A 170 2.72 9.54 -6.52
CA GLY A 170 2.30 10.93 -6.27
C GLY A 170 0.94 11.25 -6.88
N GLU A 171 0.13 12.04 -6.16
CA GLU A 171 -1.13 12.61 -6.63
C GLU A 171 -1.33 14.02 -6.06
N GLY A 172 -1.33 15.04 -6.91
CA GLY A 172 -1.42 16.43 -6.46
C GLY A 172 -0.26 16.78 -5.51
N ASN A 173 -0.57 17.11 -4.25
CA ASN A 173 0.44 17.28 -3.20
C ASN A 173 0.60 16.05 -2.27
N PHE A 174 -0.12 14.97 -2.54
CA PHE A 174 -0.05 13.72 -1.78
C PHE A 174 1.00 12.76 -2.34
N LEU A 175 1.73 12.13 -1.43
CA LEU A 175 2.41 10.87 -1.68
C LEU A 175 1.58 9.75 -1.04
N LEU A 176 1.09 8.85 -1.89
CA LEU A 176 0.37 7.65 -1.50
C LEU A 176 1.38 6.50 -1.40
N GLY A 177 1.84 6.20 -0.19
CA GLY A 177 2.58 4.98 0.10
C GLY A 177 1.63 3.83 0.34
N PHE A 178 1.94 2.63 -0.14
CA PHE A 178 1.11 1.46 0.10
C PHE A 178 1.92 0.23 0.46
N THR A 179 1.34 -0.63 1.29
CA THR A 179 1.85 -1.96 1.63
C THR A 179 0.71 -2.95 1.49
N LEU A 180 0.92 -3.97 0.68
CA LEU A 180 0.01 -5.07 0.44
C LEU A 180 0.60 -6.35 1.02
N LEU A 181 -0.13 -6.98 1.92
CA LEU A 181 0.26 -8.18 2.63
C LEU A 181 -0.69 -9.33 2.29
N MET A 182 -0.14 -10.49 1.91
CA MET A 182 -0.94 -11.66 1.55
C MET A 182 -0.15 -12.97 1.72
N ASN A 183 -0.86 -14.08 1.89
CA ASN A 183 -0.27 -15.42 1.92
C ASN A 183 -0.24 -16.11 0.57
N ASN A 184 -1.21 -15.80 -0.29
CA ASN A 184 -1.30 -16.31 -1.65
C ASN A 184 -1.27 -15.14 -2.63
N PRO A 185 -0.31 -15.09 -3.57
CA PRO A 185 -0.21 -14.01 -4.56
C PRO A 185 -1.41 -13.93 -5.52
N LYS A 186 -2.28 -14.95 -5.53
CA LYS A 186 -3.51 -14.99 -6.33
C LYS A 186 -4.76 -14.57 -5.55
N ALA A 187 -4.63 -14.31 -4.24
CA ALA A 187 -5.75 -13.93 -3.37
C ALA A 187 -6.41 -12.62 -3.79
N VAL A 188 -5.63 -11.73 -4.42
CA VAL A 188 -6.08 -10.41 -4.85
C VAL A 188 -5.50 -10.09 -6.21
N ASP A 189 -6.32 -9.45 -7.04
CA ASP A 189 -5.83 -8.88 -8.28
C ASP A 189 -4.97 -7.64 -7.97
N GLN A 190 -3.65 -7.82 -7.98
CA GLN A 190 -2.70 -6.73 -7.80
C GLN A 190 -2.92 -5.61 -8.81
N GLN A 191 -3.39 -5.92 -10.03
CA GLN A 191 -3.65 -4.90 -11.04
C GLN A 191 -4.79 -3.97 -10.63
N SER A 192 -5.82 -4.49 -9.96
CA SER A 192 -6.90 -3.68 -9.40
C SER A 192 -6.41 -2.71 -8.32
N ILE A 193 -5.45 -3.12 -7.48
CA ILE A 193 -4.82 -2.23 -6.47
C ILE A 193 -4.01 -1.13 -7.16
N LEU A 194 -3.16 -1.50 -8.12
CA LEU A 194 -2.34 -0.52 -8.85
C LEU A 194 -3.22 0.45 -9.66
N ALA A 195 -4.32 -0.04 -10.24
CA ALA A 195 -5.29 0.80 -10.95
C ALA A 195 -6.03 1.76 -10.01
N MET A 196 -6.46 1.31 -8.83
CA MET A 196 -7.05 2.16 -7.80
C MET A 196 -6.10 3.31 -7.42
N LEU A 197 -4.83 3.00 -7.13
CA LEU A 197 -3.83 3.98 -6.73
C LEU A 197 -3.45 4.94 -7.86
N SER A 198 -3.35 4.44 -9.10
CA SER A 198 -3.03 5.28 -10.27
C SER A 198 -4.13 6.28 -10.60
N ASN A 199 -5.39 5.87 -10.40
CA ASN A 199 -6.56 6.71 -10.64
C ASN A 199 -6.99 7.52 -9.42
N ALA A 200 -6.23 7.50 -8.33
CA ALA A 200 -6.46 8.35 -7.17
C ALA A 200 -6.52 9.83 -7.60
N LYS A 201 -7.39 10.60 -6.96
CA LYS A 201 -7.54 12.03 -7.25
C LYS A 201 -7.53 12.85 -5.98
N GLN A 202 -6.88 14.01 -6.02
CA GLN A 202 -7.07 15.05 -5.02
C GLN A 202 -8.16 16.03 -5.47
N GLU A 203 -9.27 16.07 -4.74
CA GLU A 203 -10.23 17.18 -4.81
C GLU A 203 -9.71 18.30 -3.88
N ARG A 204 -9.24 19.40 -4.46
CA ARG A 204 -8.81 20.59 -3.70
C ARG A 204 -10.03 21.31 -3.12
N LYS A 205 -9.84 21.95 -1.96
CA LYS A 205 -10.83 22.87 -1.39
C LYS A 205 -10.93 24.16 -2.19
#